data_AF-A0A528H9U5-F1
#
_entry.id   AF-A0A528H9U5-F1
#
_cell.length_a   1.000
_cell.length_b   1.000
_cell.length_c   1.000
_cell.angle_alpha   90.00
_cell.angle_beta   90.00
_cell.angle_gamma   90.00
#
_symmetry.space_group_name_H-M   'P 1'
#
loop_
_entity.id
_entity.type
_entity.pdbx_description
1 polymer ?
#
loop_
_entity_poly.entity_id
_entity_poly.type
_entity_poly.pdbx_seq_one_letter_code
_entity_poly.pdbx_strand_id
1 'polypeptide(L)' 'MRVSPPTIEEFAFHVEVWSLDDLRVDETVAVARNIRVARAAYDETLKVREGRIVKLRHGARVITSSLP' A
#
# COMPACT_ATOMS: atom_id res chain seq x y z
N MET A 1 -29.95 -1.86 10.90
CA MET A 1 -28.62 -2.32 10.47
C MET A 1 -27.60 -1.71 11.42
N ARG A 2 -26.99 -2.49 12.32
CA ARG A 2 -25.88 -2.00 13.16
C ARG A 2 -24.63 -1.99 12.28
N VAL A 3 -24.10 -0.81 11.99
CA VAL A 3 -22.80 -0.66 11.36
C VAL A 3 -21.78 -0.77 12.48
N SER A 4 -20.95 -1.81 12.45
CA SER A 4 -19.81 -1.91 13.36
C SER A 4 -18.91 -0.69 13.15
N PRO A 5 -18.36 -0.08 14.21
CA PRO A 5 -17.38 0.96 14.03
C PRO A 5 -16.24 0.44 13.15
N PRO A 6 -15.75 1.25 12.20
CA PRO A 6 -14.63 0.86 11.35
C PRO A 6 -13.46 0.42 12.23
N THR A 7 -12.83 -0.71 11.89
CA THR A 7 -11.66 -1.15 12.66
C THR A 7 -10.51 -0.19 12.41
N ILE A 8 -9.59 -0.06 13.37
CA ILE A 8 -8.40 0.80 13.16
C ILE A 8 -7.56 0.35 11.95
N GLU A 9 -7.69 -0.92 11.53
CA GLU A 9 -7.07 -1.46 10.32
C GLU A 9 -7.58 -0.77 9.04
N GLU A 10 -8.82 -0.28 9.02
CA GLU A 10 -9.38 0.49 7.89
C GLU A 10 -8.67 1.84 7.67
N PHE A 11 -7.95 2.34 8.69
CA PHE A 11 -7.19 3.59 8.61
C PHE A 11 -5.67 3.38 8.52
N ALA A 12 -5.21 2.16 8.26
CA ALA A 12 -3.77 1.93 8.06
C ALA A 12 -3.31 2.33 6.64
N PHE A 13 -2.02 2.66 6.54
CA PHE A 13 -1.31 2.82 5.30
C PHE A 13 -0.79 1.45 4.85
N HIS A 14 -1.03 1.11 3.59
CA HIS A 14 -0.65 -0.16 2.98
C HIS A 14 0.42 0.07 1.92
N VAL A 15 1.48 -0.71 1.95
CA VAL A 15 2.48 -0.78 0.88
C VAL A 15 2.25 -2.08 0.13
N GLU A 16 1.94 -1.97 -1.15
CA GLU A 16 1.44 -3.07 -1.96
C GLU A 16 2.26 -3.19 -3.24
N VAL A 17 2.54 -4.42 -3.65
CA VAL A 17 3.04 -4.76 -4.98
C VAL A 17 1.86 -5.21 -5.83
N TRP A 18 1.73 -4.59 -6.99
CA TRP A 18 0.64 -4.82 -7.91
C TRP A 18 1.11 -5.69 -9.08
N SER A 19 0.14 -6.32 -9.74
CA SER A 19 0.35 -6.97 -11.03
C SER A 19 0.82 -5.96 -12.08
N LEU A 20 1.55 -6.42 -13.09
CA LEU A 20 2.12 -5.53 -14.12
C LEU A 20 1.06 -4.82 -14.97
N ASP A 21 -0.16 -5.35 -15.03
CA ASP A 21 -1.32 -4.72 -15.68
C ASP A 21 -2.04 -3.69 -14.79
N ASP A 22 -1.54 -3.48 -13.57
CA ASP A 22 -2.09 -2.57 -12.56
C ASP A 22 -3.53 -2.87 -12.11
N LEU A 23 -4.02 -4.10 -12.31
CA LEU A 23 -5.41 -4.47 -12.03
C LEU A 23 -5.64 -5.03 -10.63
N ARG A 24 -4.63 -5.66 -10.01
CA ARG A 24 -4.78 -6.32 -8.72
C ARG A 24 -3.53 -6.23 -7.86
N VAL A 25 -3.75 -6.32 -6.55
CA VAL A 25 -2.67 -6.50 -5.57
C VAL A 25 -2.18 -7.94 -5.69
N ASP A 26 -0.88 -8.11 -5.92
CA ASP A 26 -0.23 -9.41 -5.83
C ASP A 26 0.23 -9.69 -4.39
N GLU A 27 0.72 -8.67 -3.68
CA GLU A 27 1.28 -8.80 -2.33
C GLU A 27 1.12 -7.50 -1.52
N THR A 28 0.75 -7.60 -0.24
CA THR A 28 0.85 -6.50 0.73
C THR A 28 2.14 -6.65 1.54
N VAL A 29 3.11 -5.78 1.29
CA VAL A 29 4.47 -5.85 1.87
C VAL A 29 4.50 -5.28 3.28
N ALA A 30 3.71 -4.25 3.55
CA ALA A 30 3.65 -3.63 4.87
C ALA A 30 2.30 -2.97 5.14
N VAL A 31 1.92 -2.96 6.43
CA VAL A 31 0.78 -2.21 6.96
C VAL A 31 1.27 -1.38 8.15
N ALA A 32 1.05 -0.07 8.12
CA ALA A 32 1.52 0.83 9.17
C ALA A 32 0.49 1.92 9.49
N ARG A 33 0.40 2.31 10.76
CA ARG A 33 -0.50 3.41 11.19
C ARG A 33 0.11 4.80 11.02
N ASN A 34 1.42 4.87 10.78
CA ASN A 34 2.15 6.11 10.61
C ASN A 34 2.65 6.24 9.17
N ILE A 35 2.35 7.36 8.52
CA ILE A 35 2.73 7.62 7.13
C ILE A 35 4.24 7.61 6.93
N ARG A 36 5.04 8.07 7.90
CA ARG A 36 6.52 8.08 7.77
C ARG A 36 7.09 6.67 7.75
N VAL A 37 6.53 5.77 8.55
CA VAL A 37 6.92 4.35 8.57
C VAL A 37 6.51 3.68 7.26
N ALA A 38 5.27 3.91 6.82
CA ALA A 38 4.78 3.38 5.54
C ALA A 38 5.61 3.89 4.35
N ARG A 39 6.03 5.16 4.39
CA ARG A 39 6.87 5.75 3.34
C ARG A 39 8.27 5.12 3.32
N ALA A 40 8.89 4.91 4.48
CA ALA A 40 10.17 4.22 4.55
C ALA A 40 10.08 2.79 3.98
N ALA A 41 9.01 2.05 4.32
CA ALA A 41 8.79 0.72 3.76
C ALA A 41 8.55 0.76 2.23
N TYR A 42 7.82 1.76 1.74
CA TYR A 42 7.62 1.99 0.30
C TYR A 42 8.95 2.22 -0.42
N ASP A 43 9.78 3.13 0.08
CA ASP A 43 11.06 3.49 -0.53
C ASP A 43 12.02 2.28 -0.55
N GLU A 44 12.04 1.45 0.49
CA GLU A 44 12.81 0.20 0.50
C GLU A 44 12.23 -0.85 -0.47
N THR A 45 10.90 -0.96 -0.55
CA THR A 45 10.24 -1.90 -1.48
C THR A 45 10.60 -1.59 -2.94
N LEU A 46 10.68 -0.31 -3.30
CA LEU A 46 11.09 0.10 -4.65
C LEU A 46 12.49 -0.38 -5.03
N LYS A 47 13.42 -0.42 -4.08
CA LYS A 47 14.81 -0.88 -4.33
C LYS A 47 14.87 -2.38 -4.55
N VAL A 48 14.04 -3.15 -3.85
CA VAL A 48 14.07 -4.62 -3.86
C VAL A 48 13.20 -5.20 -4.98
N ARG A 49 12.15 -4.49 -5.39
CA ARG A 49 11.15 -4.94 -6.36
C ARG A 49 11.24 -4.15 -7.67
N GLU A 50 12.43 -4.12 -8.27
CA GLU A 50 12.66 -3.43 -9.55
C GLU A 50 11.71 -3.96 -10.65
N GLY A 51 11.19 -3.06 -11.48
CA GLY A 51 10.24 -3.38 -12.55
C GLY A 51 8.83 -3.78 -12.07
N ARG A 52 8.52 -3.64 -10.77
CA ARG A 52 7.18 -3.87 -10.23
C ARG A 52 6.46 -2.55 -9.97
N ILE A 53 5.14 -2.56 -10.14
CA ILE A 53 4.27 -1.48 -9.70
C ILE A 53 4.12 -1.59 -8.18
N VAL A 54 4.62 -0.60 -7.45
CA VAL A 54 4.49 -0.51 -5.99
C VAL A 54 3.63 0.70 -5.67
N LYS A 55 2.63 0.50 -4.80
CA LYS A 55 1.72 1.56 -4.36
C LYS A 55 1.73 1.70 -2.85
N LEU A 56 1.76 2.95 -2.40
CA LEU A 56 1.43 3.31 -1.02
C LEU A 56 -0.01 3.82 -0.99
N ARG A 57 -0.89 3.12 -0.26
CA ARG A 57 -2.33 3.39 -0.20
C ARG A 57 -2.82 3.69 1.21
N HIS A 58 -3.93 4.41 1.29
CA HIS A 58 -4.72 4.57 2.50
C HIS A 58 -6.21 4.44 2.14
N GLY A 59 -6.79 3.31 2.51
CA GLY A 59 -8.09 2.88 1.97
C GLY A 59 -8.05 2.80 0.44
N ALA A 60 -9.01 3.44 -0.23
CA ALA A 60 -9.09 3.51 -1.70
C ALA A 60 -8.10 4.50 -2.35
N ARG A 61 -7.45 5.37 -1.57
CA ARG A 61 -6.57 6.41 -2.11
C ARG A 61 -5.17 5.89 -2.34
N VAL A 62 -4.60 6.18 -3.51
CA VAL A 62 -3.17 6.03 -3.80
C VAL A 62 -2.47 7.33 -3.41
N ILE A 63 -1.52 7.23 -2.49
CA ILE A 63 -0.71 8.37 -2.03
C ILE A 63 0.50 8.56 -2.95
N THR A 64 1.14 7.46 -3.33
CA THR A 64 2.22 7.43 -4.32
C THR A 64 2.26 6.06 -5.00
N SER A 65 2.73 6.05 -6.25
CA SER A 65 2.90 4.86 -7.08
C SER A 65 4.20 4.96 -7.85
N SER A 66 4.90 3.85 -8.03
CA SER A 66 5.89 3.75 -9.11
C SER A 66 5.17 3.49 -10.43
N LEU A 67 5.75 3.98 -11.52
CA LEU A 67 5.51 3.45 -12.86
C LEU A 67 6.58 2.37 -13.11
N PRO A 68 6.29 1.36 -13.95
CA PRO A 68 7.30 0.39 -14.38
C PRO A 68 8.53 1.04 -15.00
#